data_AF-A0A0K9YIH9-F1
#
_entry.id   AF-A0A0K9YIH9-F1
#
_cell.length_a   1.000
_cell.length_b   1.000
_cell.length_c   1.000
_cell.angle_alpha   90.00
_cell.angle_beta   90.00
_cell.angle_gamma   90.00
#
_symmetry.space_group_name_H-M   'P 1'
#
loop_
_entity.id
_entity.type
_entity.pdbx_description
1 polymer ?
#
loop_
_entity_poly.entity_id
_entity_poly.type
_entity_poly.pdbx_seq_one_letter_code
_entity_poly.pdbx_strand_id
1 'polypeptide(L)'
;MNWHPFELHTHTPHSDGRHSLAEMAREAKQRGLAGLALTDHNTISGLAERVAVEEETEIVIIQGMEWTTFYGHMVTLGLKGYADWRDLGPDDIHKGIERVHSQGGLVGIAHPYALGSPICTGCHWDYRISDWNDVDYIEVWHETFPSIRMHNQPSLELWEGLLDQGFQICATSGRDWHGSKAGDGPEAATFLGLPSSEKLSEAGALQAIRSGAVSISMGPLLLCQVVLAGKSYGLGETVSIRDAAESQEATVAVSLDLRVRPGAWTLEPQPLSIILRSNLGNMAEVKLEPGEVEATCQLPVHGLKWLRADLFGVFHGVGTKIAFTNPVYFMNEK
;
A
#
# COMPACT_ATOMS: atom_id res chain seq x y z
N MET A 1 5.23 -14.56 -9.42
CA MET A 1 5.26 -13.59 -8.30
C MET A 1 4.79 -14.30 -7.05
N ASN A 2 5.46 -14.09 -5.92
CA ASN A 2 5.01 -14.48 -4.59
C ASN A 2 4.55 -13.22 -3.85
N TRP A 3 3.43 -13.29 -3.16
CA TRP A 3 2.81 -12.13 -2.52
C TRP A 3 2.89 -12.24 -1.00
N HIS A 4 3.39 -11.20 -0.35
CA HIS A 4 3.70 -11.20 1.07
C HIS A 4 2.97 -10.05 1.78
N PRO A 5 2.11 -10.31 2.78
CA PRO A 5 1.39 -9.26 3.51
C PRO A 5 2.29 -8.53 4.51
N PHE A 6 2.25 -7.21 4.48
CA PHE A 6 3.00 -6.31 5.37
C PHE A 6 2.08 -5.32 6.08
N GLU A 7 2.48 -4.94 7.29
CA GLU A 7 2.03 -3.74 7.99
C GLU A 7 3.13 -2.68 7.87
N LEU A 8 2.85 -1.54 7.25
CA LEU A 8 3.88 -0.57 6.86
C LEU A 8 3.98 0.65 7.79
N HIS A 9 3.18 0.71 8.85
CA HIS A 9 3.17 1.83 9.77
C HIS A 9 2.91 1.37 11.22
N THR A 10 3.97 1.37 12.04
CA THR A 10 3.96 0.83 13.41
C THR A 10 4.87 1.59 14.36
N HIS A 11 4.48 1.58 15.64
CA HIS A 11 5.17 2.31 16.71
C HIS A 11 5.45 1.43 17.93
N THR A 12 6.58 1.67 18.58
CA THR A 12 7.01 1.01 19.83
C THR A 12 7.10 2.03 20.97
N PRO A 13 7.38 1.62 22.23
CA PRO A 13 7.64 2.54 23.32
C PRO A 13 8.85 3.47 23.14
N HIS A 14 9.63 3.34 22.05
CA HIS A 14 10.65 4.31 21.67
C HIS A 14 10.05 5.61 21.12
N SER A 15 8.77 5.62 20.77
CA SER A 15 7.94 6.80 20.51
C SER A 15 6.72 6.77 21.44
N ASP A 16 5.57 6.27 20.98
CA ASP A 16 4.30 6.24 21.72
C ASP A 16 3.51 4.94 21.53
N GLY A 17 4.10 3.93 20.89
CA GLY A 17 3.57 2.58 20.82
C GLY A 17 3.65 1.82 22.15
N ARG A 18 2.91 0.72 22.23
CA ARG A 18 2.77 -0.09 23.46
C ARG A 18 3.51 -1.42 23.42
N HIS A 19 3.76 -1.94 22.24
CA HIS A 19 4.44 -3.22 22.05
C HIS A 19 5.92 -2.98 21.78
N SER A 20 6.79 -3.74 22.44
CA SER A 20 8.18 -3.86 21.98
C SER A 20 8.23 -4.42 20.56
N LEU A 21 9.36 -4.24 19.87
CA LEU A 21 9.55 -4.77 18.53
C LEU A 21 9.35 -6.31 18.48
N ALA A 22 9.82 -7.02 19.50
CA ALA A 22 9.65 -8.46 19.62
C ALA A 22 8.18 -8.87 19.82
N GLU A 23 7.43 -8.19 20.68
CA GLU A 23 5.99 -8.44 20.87
C GLU A 23 5.21 -8.16 19.60
N MET A 24 5.49 -7.03 18.96
CA MET A 24 4.86 -6.63 17.70
C MET A 24 5.13 -7.64 16.58
N ALA A 25 6.37 -8.11 16.42
CA ALA A 25 6.73 -9.12 15.42
C ALA A 25 6.05 -10.47 15.69
N ARG A 26 6.00 -10.93 16.95
CA ARG A 26 5.25 -12.16 17.29
C ARG A 26 3.77 -12.02 16.97
N GLU A 27 3.18 -10.86 17.24
CA GLU A 27 1.79 -10.61 16.94
C GLU A 27 1.53 -10.49 15.43
N ALA A 28 2.42 -9.83 14.69
CA ALA A 28 2.37 -9.77 13.22
C ALA A 28 2.38 -11.18 12.62
N LYS A 29 3.23 -12.09 13.13
CA LYS A 29 3.26 -13.50 12.73
C LYS A 29 1.92 -14.20 13.00
N GLN A 30 1.32 -13.99 14.17
CA GLN A 30 0.02 -14.55 14.52
C GLN A 30 -1.11 -14.03 13.61
N ARG A 31 -0.99 -12.78 13.13
CA ARG A 31 -1.91 -12.15 12.17
C ARG A 31 -1.64 -12.55 10.70
N GLY A 32 -0.73 -13.49 10.48
CA GLY A 32 -0.36 -13.99 9.17
C GLY A 32 0.43 -13.00 8.31
N LEU A 33 1.02 -11.96 8.92
CA LEU A 33 1.92 -11.04 8.22
C LEU A 33 3.28 -11.71 7.98
N ALA A 34 3.93 -11.31 6.90
CA ALA A 34 5.28 -11.77 6.55
C ALA A 34 6.36 -10.75 6.93
N GLY A 35 5.96 -9.51 7.16
CA GLY A 35 6.84 -8.43 7.59
C GLY A 35 6.09 -7.23 8.12
N LEU A 36 6.84 -6.30 8.72
CA LEU A 36 6.35 -4.99 9.15
C LEU A 36 7.42 -3.91 8.93
N ALA A 37 7.03 -2.64 8.92
CA ALA A 37 7.96 -1.52 9.00
C ALA A 37 7.89 -0.88 10.38
N LEU A 38 9.02 -0.82 11.10
CA LEU A 38 9.09 -0.07 12.35
C LEU A 38 9.37 1.41 12.03
N THR A 39 8.46 2.28 12.45
CA THR A 39 8.38 3.67 11.99
C THR A 39 8.17 4.65 13.13
N ASP A 40 8.77 4.38 14.30
CA ASP A 40 8.71 5.24 15.49
C ASP A 40 8.89 6.74 15.15
N HIS A 41 8.09 7.59 15.80
CA HIS A 41 8.13 9.03 15.60
C HIS A 41 9.52 9.61 15.82
N ASN A 42 10.11 10.15 14.75
CA ASN A 42 11.34 10.93 14.75
C ASN A 42 12.57 10.21 15.37
N THR A 43 12.56 8.88 15.43
CA THR A 43 13.66 8.06 15.97
C THR A 43 13.77 6.71 15.26
N ILE A 44 14.97 6.14 15.27
CA ILE A 44 15.25 4.77 14.81
C ILE A 44 15.74 3.87 15.95
N SER A 45 15.66 4.33 17.20
CA SER A 45 16.26 3.65 18.35
C SER A 45 15.58 2.31 18.68
N GLY A 46 14.31 2.11 18.30
CA GLY A 46 13.59 0.84 18.46
C GLY A 46 14.13 -0.30 17.59
N LEU A 47 14.99 0.00 16.61
CA LEU A 47 15.59 -1.00 15.71
C LEU A 47 16.85 -1.69 16.28
N ALA A 48 17.28 -1.33 17.49
CA ALA A 48 18.50 -1.87 18.09
C ALA A 48 18.52 -3.42 18.16
N GLU A 49 17.35 -4.04 18.38
CA GLU A 49 17.20 -5.49 18.50
C GLU A 49 16.69 -6.15 17.21
N ARG A 50 16.60 -5.42 16.11
CA ARG A 50 15.97 -5.86 14.85
C ARG A 50 16.43 -7.26 14.43
N VAL A 51 17.73 -7.48 14.27
CA VAL A 51 18.28 -8.76 13.76
C VAL A 51 17.86 -9.94 14.63
N ALA A 52 17.94 -9.80 15.95
CA ALA A 52 17.53 -10.85 16.88
C ALA A 52 16.03 -11.15 16.78
N VAL A 53 15.19 -10.12 16.62
CA VAL A 53 13.75 -10.28 16.44
C VAL A 53 13.40 -10.95 15.11
N GLU A 54 14.07 -10.57 14.01
CA GLU A 54 13.89 -11.20 12.70
C GLU A 54 14.27 -12.69 12.76
N GLU A 55 15.38 -13.04 13.42
CA GLU A 55 15.82 -14.42 13.63
C GLU A 55 14.85 -15.24 14.49
N GLU A 56 14.25 -14.62 15.52
CA GLU A 56 13.30 -15.30 16.42
C GLU A 56 11.94 -15.55 15.75
N THR A 57 11.43 -14.57 15.00
CA THR A 57 10.03 -14.55 14.55
C THR A 57 9.85 -14.87 13.07
N GLU A 58 10.93 -14.80 12.29
CA GLU A 58 10.95 -14.87 10.83
C GLU A 58 10.09 -13.78 10.15
N ILE A 59 9.81 -12.69 10.88
CA ILE A 59 9.17 -11.49 10.33
C ILE A 59 10.26 -10.60 9.77
N VAL A 60 10.12 -10.17 8.52
CA VAL A 60 11.02 -9.16 7.94
C VAL A 60 10.66 -7.79 8.49
N ILE A 61 11.65 -7.07 9.01
CA ILE A 61 11.48 -5.74 9.57
C ILE A 61 12.10 -4.72 8.60
N ILE A 62 11.26 -3.87 8.01
CA ILE A 62 11.72 -2.73 7.23
C ILE A 62 12.11 -1.62 8.22
N GLN A 63 13.34 -1.13 8.09
CA GLN A 63 13.82 -0.01 8.88
C GLN A 63 13.18 1.27 8.36
N GLY A 64 12.31 1.88 9.15
CA GLY A 64 11.68 3.13 8.84
C GLY A 64 11.76 4.14 9.97
N MET A 65 11.09 5.26 9.75
CA MET A 65 10.86 6.31 10.74
C MET A 65 9.71 7.17 10.22
N GLU A 66 8.76 7.49 11.07
CA GLU A 66 7.76 8.49 10.77
C GLU A 66 8.29 9.87 11.20
N TRP A 67 8.36 10.79 10.25
CA TRP A 67 8.60 12.19 10.55
C TRP A 67 7.30 12.83 11.01
N THR A 68 7.19 13.05 12.32
CA THR A 68 6.10 13.82 12.92
C THR A 68 6.50 15.28 12.94
N THR A 69 5.94 16.07 12.03
CA THR A 69 6.26 17.50 11.91
C THR A 69 5.03 18.39 12.14
N PHE A 70 5.17 19.71 12.09
CA PHE A 70 4.01 20.61 12.20
C PHE A 70 3.14 20.67 10.94
N TYR A 71 3.63 20.16 9.80
CA TYR A 71 3.01 20.35 8.49
C TYR A 71 2.63 19.02 7.80
N GLY A 72 2.73 17.90 8.50
CA GLY A 72 2.50 16.60 7.90
C GLY A 72 3.29 15.51 8.61
N HIS A 73 2.78 14.29 8.50
CA HIS A 73 3.48 13.07 8.87
C HIS A 73 3.98 12.37 7.60
N MET A 74 5.26 12.01 7.60
CA MET A 74 5.91 11.38 6.46
C MET A 74 6.58 10.08 6.90
N VAL A 75 6.09 8.94 6.42
CA VAL A 75 6.69 7.64 6.72
C VAL A 75 7.85 7.40 5.77
N THR A 76 9.02 7.11 6.33
CA THR A 76 10.20 6.71 5.56
C THR A 76 10.44 5.21 5.71
N LEU A 77 10.88 4.55 4.64
CA LEU A 77 11.19 3.12 4.63
C LEU A 77 12.58 2.88 4.04
N GLY A 78 13.31 1.89 4.55
CA GLY A 78 14.64 1.53 4.07
C GLY A 78 15.74 2.53 4.42
N LEU A 79 15.60 3.27 5.51
CA LEU A 79 16.64 4.21 5.96
C LEU A 79 17.92 3.46 6.35
N LYS A 80 19.09 4.06 6.06
CA LYS A 80 20.40 3.54 6.53
C LYS A 80 20.92 4.25 7.77
N GLY A 81 20.35 5.41 8.08
CA GLY A 81 20.67 6.24 9.23
C GLY A 81 19.55 7.23 9.50
N TYR A 82 19.85 8.21 10.34
CA TYR A 82 18.88 9.25 10.68
C TYR A 82 18.77 10.29 9.55
N ALA A 83 17.55 10.54 9.08
CA ALA A 83 17.27 11.64 8.17
C ALA A 83 16.64 12.78 8.98
N ASP A 84 17.35 13.91 9.10
CA ASP A 84 16.92 15.06 9.89
C ASP A 84 15.82 15.85 9.18
N TRP A 85 14.82 16.28 9.93
CA TRP A 85 13.64 17.01 9.45
C TRP A 85 13.49 18.41 10.08
N ARG A 86 14.30 18.73 11.10
CA ARG A 86 14.05 19.87 12.01
C ARG A 86 14.25 21.24 11.38
N ASP A 87 14.91 21.33 10.23
CA ASP A 87 15.14 22.56 9.48
C ASP A 87 14.13 22.77 8.34
N LEU A 88 13.12 21.89 8.20
CA LEU A 88 12.15 21.95 7.13
C LEU A 88 10.95 22.85 7.50
N GLY A 89 10.69 23.86 6.66
CA GLY A 89 9.42 24.59 6.62
C GLY A 89 8.41 23.94 5.67
N PRO A 90 7.19 24.49 5.57
CA PRO A 90 6.09 23.92 4.76
C PRO A 90 6.38 23.84 3.25
N ASP A 91 7.38 24.58 2.77
CA ASP A 91 7.82 24.62 1.37
C ASP A 91 9.14 23.87 1.12
N ASP A 92 9.72 23.23 2.14
CA ASP A 92 11.07 22.65 2.10
C ASP A 92 11.10 21.12 2.02
N ILE A 93 9.93 20.46 1.95
CA ILE A 93 9.80 18.99 2.06
C ILE A 93 10.73 18.22 1.13
N HIS A 94 10.97 18.73 -0.08
CA HIS A 94 11.86 18.12 -1.08
C HIS A 94 13.32 17.98 -0.62
N LYS A 95 13.82 18.91 0.21
CA LYS A 95 15.14 18.75 0.85
C LYS A 95 15.16 17.53 1.76
N GLY A 96 14.04 17.29 2.44
CA GLY A 96 13.84 16.12 3.29
C GLY A 96 13.76 14.83 2.49
N ILE A 97 13.00 14.83 1.40
CA ILE A 97 12.88 13.70 0.48
C ILE A 97 14.25 13.31 -0.09
N GLU A 98 15.03 14.29 -0.56
CA GLU A 98 16.39 14.07 -1.07
C GLU A 98 17.30 13.40 -0.01
N ARG A 99 17.19 13.80 1.27
CA ARG A 99 17.96 13.16 2.36
C ARG A 99 17.59 11.69 2.55
N VAL A 100 16.32 11.34 2.41
CA VAL A 100 15.85 9.95 2.51
C VAL A 100 16.32 9.15 1.28
N HIS A 101 16.11 9.68 0.08
CA HIS A 101 16.51 9.04 -1.18
C HIS A 101 18.02 8.85 -1.31
N SER A 102 18.84 9.79 -0.81
CA SER A 102 20.31 9.68 -0.81
C SER A 102 20.83 8.46 -0.03
N GLN A 103 20.01 7.91 0.87
CA GLN A 103 20.31 6.70 1.63
C GLN A 103 19.77 5.44 0.95
N GLY A 104 18.97 5.59 -0.11
CA GLY A 104 18.23 4.53 -0.79
C GLY A 104 16.84 4.26 -0.20
N GLY A 105 16.38 5.12 0.72
CA GLY A 105 15.06 5.00 1.33
C GLY A 105 13.92 5.40 0.38
N LEU A 106 12.69 5.13 0.83
CA LEU A 106 11.44 5.56 0.22
C LEU A 106 10.74 6.58 1.11
N VAL A 107 9.99 7.47 0.48
CA VAL A 107 9.13 8.44 1.15
C VAL A 107 7.66 8.14 0.87
N GLY A 108 6.89 8.06 1.95
CA GLY A 108 5.45 7.97 1.96
C GLY A 108 4.78 9.13 2.65
N ILE A 109 3.68 9.61 2.10
CA ILE A 109 2.77 10.52 2.82
C ILE A 109 1.88 9.68 3.74
N ALA A 110 1.97 9.92 5.05
CA ALA A 110 1.14 9.25 6.06
C ALA A 110 -0.23 9.91 6.11
N HIS A 111 -1.30 9.09 6.15
CA HIS A 111 -2.69 9.47 6.40
C HIS A 111 -3.04 10.96 6.11
N PRO A 112 -2.96 11.42 4.85
CA PRO A 112 -2.86 12.84 4.53
C PRO A 112 -4.05 13.71 4.98
N TYR A 113 -5.21 13.07 5.17
CA TYR A 113 -6.46 13.74 5.55
C TYR A 113 -6.91 13.37 6.98
N ALA A 114 -6.05 12.76 7.79
CA ALA A 114 -6.29 12.63 9.22
C ALA A 114 -6.46 14.02 9.86
N LEU A 115 -7.26 14.10 10.93
CA LEU A 115 -7.58 15.38 11.56
C LEU A 115 -6.32 16.03 12.14
N GLY A 116 -5.97 17.20 11.61
CA GLY A 116 -4.82 17.98 12.05
C GLY A 116 -5.01 18.70 13.39
N SER A 117 -4.19 19.73 13.62
CA SER A 117 -4.20 20.52 14.85
C SER A 117 -5.57 21.18 15.11
N PRO A 118 -6.08 21.22 16.36
CA PRO A 118 -5.42 20.79 17.61
C PRO A 118 -5.67 19.31 17.99
N ILE A 119 -6.32 18.52 17.14
CA ILE A 119 -6.72 17.13 17.46
C ILE A 119 -5.51 16.19 17.38
N CYS A 120 -4.80 16.23 16.25
CA CYS A 120 -3.48 15.62 16.11
C CYS A 120 -2.52 16.61 15.42
N THR A 121 -1.42 16.94 16.08
CA THR A 121 -0.46 17.90 15.51
C THR A 121 0.27 17.27 14.33
N GLY A 122 0.10 17.85 13.14
CA GLY A 122 0.78 17.41 11.93
C GLY A 122 0.19 16.19 11.23
N CYS A 123 -0.88 15.57 11.75
CA CYS A 123 -1.49 14.41 11.08
C CYS A 123 -2.05 14.76 9.69
N HIS A 124 -2.57 15.99 9.51
CA HIS A 124 -2.98 16.49 8.20
C HIS A 124 -1.75 16.91 7.39
N TRP A 125 -1.73 16.54 6.11
CA TRP A 125 -0.64 16.91 5.21
C TRP A 125 -0.81 18.34 4.69
N ASP A 126 0.03 19.25 5.19
CA ASP A 126 0.08 20.67 4.84
C ASP A 126 1.33 21.07 4.03
N TYR A 127 2.33 20.18 3.89
CA TYR A 127 3.50 20.43 3.04
C TYR A 127 3.11 20.65 1.57
N ARG A 128 3.77 21.60 0.92
CA ARG A 128 3.60 21.83 -0.52
C ARG A 128 4.52 20.91 -1.31
N ILE A 129 3.93 19.97 -2.05
CA ILE A 129 4.63 19.15 -3.03
C ILE A 129 4.63 19.89 -4.37
N SER A 130 5.79 20.39 -4.81
CA SER A 130 5.95 21.00 -6.13
C SER A 130 6.20 20.00 -7.26
N ASP A 131 6.71 18.80 -6.94
CA ASP A 131 6.90 17.70 -7.90
C ASP A 131 6.51 16.38 -7.22
N TRP A 132 5.48 15.75 -7.75
CA TRP A 132 4.96 14.49 -7.19
C TRP A 132 5.80 13.27 -7.59
N ASN A 133 6.76 13.41 -8.51
CA ASN A 133 7.72 12.33 -8.80
C ASN A 133 8.68 12.03 -7.64
N ASP A 134 8.81 12.96 -6.69
CA ASP A 134 9.66 12.79 -5.51
C ASP A 134 8.99 11.92 -4.41
N VAL A 135 7.68 11.68 -4.50
CA VAL A 135 6.94 10.86 -3.52
C VAL A 135 6.82 9.42 -4.04
N ASP A 136 7.32 8.44 -3.28
CA ASP A 136 7.31 7.04 -3.71
C ASP A 136 5.94 6.37 -3.45
N TYR A 137 5.28 6.69 -2.34
CA TYR A 137 3.99 6.11 -2.00
C TYR A 137 3.07 7.03 -1.17
N ILE A 138 1.78 6.69 -1.10
CA ILE A 138 0.78 7.35 -0.26
C ILE A 138 0.04 6.30 0.55
N GLU A 139 -0.06 6.53 1.85
CA GLU A 139 -0.93 5.75 2.72
C GLU A 139 -2.39 6.16 2.49
N VAL A 140 -3.10 5.39 1.68
CA VAL A 140 -4.50 5.69 1.32
C VAL A 140 -5.49 5.08 2.29
N TRP A 141 -5.08 4.05 3.03
CA TRP A 141 -5.86 3.37 4.07
C TRP A 141 -5.06 3.32 5.38
N HIS A 142 -5.58 3.96 6.42
CA HIS A 142 -5.08 3.82 7.79
C HIS A 142 -6.19 3.52 8.79
N GLU A 143 -5.78 3.19 10.03
CA GLU A 143 -6.60 2.61 11.09
C GLU A 143 -7.15 1.19 10.79
N THR A 144 -7.93 0.66 11.74
CA THR A 144 -8.74 -0.55 11.53
C THR A 144 -10.06 -0.22 10.84
N PHE A 145 -10.52 -1.18 10.04
CA PHE A 145 -11.64 -1.06 9.12
C PHE A 145 -11.51 0.18 8.20
N PRO A 146 -10.37 0.36 7.52
CA PRO A 146 -10.03 1.61 6.84
C PRO A 146 -11.04 2.01 5.76
N SER A 147 -11.70 1.05 5.12
CA SER A 147 -12.64 1.28 4.02
C SER A 147 -13.92 2.04 4.42
N ILE A 148 -14.28 2.07 5.70
CA ILE A 148 -15.44 2.82 6.21
C ILE A 148 -15.04 4.12 6.92
N ARG A 149 -13.73 4.41 7.02
CA ARG A 149 -13.23 5.64 7.62
C ARG A 149 -13.34 6.78 6.60
N MET A 150 -14.16 7.77 6.92
CA MET A 150 -14.46 8.88 6.01
C MET A 150 -13.22 9.68 5.59
N HIS A 151 -12.21 9.77 6.45
CA HIS A 151 -10.95 10.47 6.17
C HIS A 151 -10.03 9.72 5.18
N ASN A 152 -10.24 8.43 4.92
CA ASN A 152 -9.44 7.67 3.95
C ASN A 152 -9.91 7.89 2.50
N GLN A 153 -11.18 8.27 2.31
CA GLN A 153 -11.74 8.48 0.98
C GLN A 153 -11.03 9.63 0.22
N PRO A 154 -10.77 10.80 0.82
CA PRO A 154 -9.96 11.84 0.19
C PRO A 154 -8.51 11.42 -0.13
N SER A 155 -7.90 10.55 0.69
CA SER A 155 -6.56 10.02 0.39
C SER A 155 -6.56 9.18 -0.89
N LEU A 156 -7.58 8.36 -1.07
CA LEU A 156 -7.76 7.56 -2.29
C LEU A 156 -8.03 8.45 -3.50
N GLU A 157 -8.83 9.51 -3.35
CA GLU A 157 -9.12 10.48 -4.41
C GLU A 157 -7.89 11.29 -4.81
N LEU A 158 -7.06 11.71 -3.85
CA LEU A 158 -5.76 12.34 -4.11
C LEU A 158 -4.89 11.41 -4.95
N TRP A 159 -4.75 10.17 -4.53
CA TRP A 159 -3.96 9.18 -5.26
C TRP A 159 -4.49 8.95 -6.68
N GLU A 160 -5.78 8.70 -6.87
CA GLU A 160 -6.40 8.56 -8.20
C GLU A 160 -6.17 9.80 -9.07
N GLY A 161 -6.34 11.00 -8.52
CA GLY A 161 -6.09 12.25 -9.23
C GLY A 161 -4.63 12.44 -9.66
N LEU A 162 -3.67 11.90 -8.92
CA LEU A 162 -2.26 11.89 -9.30
C LEU A 162 -1.99 10.87 -10.41
N LEU A 163 -2.61 9.68 -10.36
CA LEU A 163 -2.54 8.71 -11.45
C LEU A 163 -3.13 9.28 -12.76
N ASP A 164 -4.23 10.03 -12.67
CA ASP A 164 -4.84 10.71 -13.83
C ASP A 164 -3.92 11.76 -14.45
N GLN A 165 -3.07 12.39 -13.65
CA GLN A 165 -2.03 13.31 -14.11
C GLN A 165 -0.81 12.60 -14.70
N GLY A 166 -0.72 11.27 -14.55
CA GLY A 166 0.35 10.45 -15.10
C GLY A 166 1.49 10.15 -14.12
N PHE A 167 1.33 10.49 -12.84
CA PHE A 167 2.28 10.09 -11.81
C PHE A 167 2.13 8.59 -11.50
N GLN A 168 3.24 7.93 -11.19
CA GLN A 168 3.28 6.51 -10.83
C GLN A 168 3.63 6.37 -9.36
N ILE A 169 2.69 6.72 -8.49
CA ILE A 169 2.88 6.68 -7.04
C ILE A 169 2.17 5.44 -6.49
N CYS A 170 2.83 4.69 -5.62
CA CYS A 170 2.25 3.49 -5.02
C CYS A 170 1.22 3.87 -3.95
N ALA A 171 0.05 3.23 -3.94
CA ALA A 171 -0.83 3.23 -2.77
C ALA A 171 -0.39 2.14 -1.79
N THR A 172 -0.41 2.45 -0.50
CA THR A 172 -0.21 1.50 0.60
C THR A 172 -1.31 1.62 1.65
N SER A 173 -1.39 0.62 2.53
CA SER A 173 -2.08 0.74 3.81
C SER A 173 -1.09 0.60 4.97
N GLY A 174 -1.27 1.41 6.00
CA GLY A 174 -0.58 1.27 7.27
C GLY A 174 -1.55 1.55 8.39
N ARG A 175 -1.65 0.68 9.39
CA ARG A 175 -2.65 0.83 10.45
C ARG A 175 -2.38 2.02 11.35
N ASP A 176 -1.12 2.48 11.38
CA ASP A 176 -0.58 3.35 12.41
C ASP A 176 -0.64 2.62 13.78
N TRP A 177 0.04 1.47 13.83
CA TRP A 177 -0.15 0.46 14.86
C TRP A 177 0.61 0.77 16.15
N HIS A 178 -0.11 1.32 17.12
CA HIS A 178 0.40 1.67 18.46
C HIS A 178 0.21 0.57 19.52
N GLY A 179 -0.45 -0.53 19.17
CA GLY A 179 -0.81 -1.61 20.09
C GLY A 179 -2.15 -2.24 19.76
N SER A 180 -2.49 -3.30 20.47
CA SER A 180 -3.68 -4.11 20.16
C SER A 180 -4.68 -4.11 21.31
N LYS A 181 -5.97 -4.08 20.95
CA LYS A 181 -7.08 -4.14 21.90
C LYS A 181 -8.06 -5.23 21.49
N ALA A 182 -8.70 -5.83 22.49
CA ALA A 182 -9.80 -6.76 22.22
C ALA A 182 -10.93 -6.02 21.48
N GLY A 183 -11.38 -6.57 20.36
CA GLY A 183 -12.44 -5.98 19.54
C GLY A 183 -11.97 -4.95 18.51
N ASP A 184 -10.66 -4.89 18.22
CA ASP A 184 -10.16 -4.15 17.06
C ASP A 184 -10.86 -4.62 15.78
N GLY A 185 -11.17 -3.66 14.89
CA GLY A 185 -11.82 -3.94 13.62
C GLY A 185 -10.91 -4.69 12.64
N PRO A 186 -11.44 -5.09 11.47
CA PRO A 186 -10.64 -5.75 10.44
C PRO A 186 -9.42 -4.92 10.02
N GLU A 187 -8.32 -5.59 9.69
CA GLU A 187 -7.04 -4.94 9.40
C GLU A 187 -6.66 -5.16 7.95
N ALA A 188 -6.39 -4.06 7.23
CA ALA A 188 -5.79 -4.13 5.91
C ALA A 188 -4.32 -4.53 6.02
N ALA A 189 -3.85 -5.32 5.06
CA ALA A 189 -2.43 -5.54 4.83
C ALA A 189 -2.05 -5.02 3.45
N THR A 190 -0.82 -4.52 3.34
CA THR A 190 -0.17 -4.21 2.07
C THR A 190 0.54 -5.46 1.58
N PHE A 191 0.00 -6.11 0.55
CA PHE A 191 0.62 -7.27 -0.09
C PHE A 191 1.67 -6.81 -1.10
N LEU A 192 2.91 -7.23 -0.89
CA LEU A 192 4.06 -6.92 -1.73
C LEU A 192 4.39 -8.10 -2.63
N GLY A 193 4.40 -7.86 -3.95
CA GLY A 193 4.67 -8.87 -4.96
C GLY A 193 6.16 -8.94 -5.31
N LEU A 194 6.80 -10.06 -4.98
CA LEU A 194 8.20 -10.32 -5.29
C LEU A 194 8.32 -11.35 -6.43
N PRO A 195 9.38 -11.31 -7.26
CA PRO A 195 9.67 -12.36 -8.22
C PRO A 195 9.77 -13.72 -7.51
N SER A 196 9.21 -14.78 -8.10
CA SER A 196 9.17 -16.10 -7.45
C SER A 196 10.56 -16.74 -7.23
N SER A 197 11.59 -16.21 -7.89
CA SER A 197 13.00 -16.58 -7.71
C SER A 197 13.66 -15.92 -6.50
N GLU A 198 13.05 -14.86 -5.96
CA GLU A 198 13.61 -14.07 -4.86
C GLU A 198 13.04 -14.53 -3.51
N LYS A 199 13.89 -14.48 -2.49
CA LYS A 199 13.45 -14.67 -1.10
C LYS A 199 12.96 -13.33 -0.55
N LEU A 200 11.99 -13.41 0.36
CA LEU A 200 11.52 -12.24 1.08
C LEU A 200 12.67 -11.59 1.84
N SER A 201 12.84 -10.29 1.65
CA SER A 201 13.87 -9.45 2.28
C SER A 201 13.38 -8.00 2.30
N GLU A 202 13.99 -7.17 3.14
CA GLU A 202 13.71 -5.73 3.15
C GLU A 202 13.92 -5.10 1.78
N ALA A 203 15.03 -5.41 1.09
CA ALA A 203 15.31 -4.87 -0.24
C ALA A 203 14.23 -5.26 -1.27
N GLY A 204 13.78 -6.52 -1.25
CA GLY A 204 12.70 -6.98 -2.12
C GLY A 204 11.36 -6.29 -1.79
N ALA A 205 11.07 -6.06 -0.51
CA ALA A 205 9.88 -5.34 -0.08
C ALA A 205 9.90 -3.87 -0.55
N LEU A 206 11.02 -3.16 -0.37
CA LEU A 206 11.21 -1.79 -0.87
C LEU A 206 11.09 -1.72 -2.39
N GLN A 207 11.64 -2.70 -3.12
CA GLN A 207 11.53 -2.77 -4.57
C GLN A 207 10.08 -2.97 -5.02
N ALA A 208 9.31 -3.82 -4.34
CA ALA A 208 7.90 -4.03 -4.66
C ALA A 208 7.06 -2.75 -4.46
N ILE A 209 7.33 -1.98 -3.41
CA ILE A 209 6.69 -0.66 -3.19
C ILE A 209 7.10 0.31 -4.30
N ARG A 210 8.42 0.43 -4.58
CA ARG A 210 8.95 1.31 -5.62
C ARG A 210 8.39 1.02 -7.01
N SER A 211 8.18 -0.25 -7.34
CA SER A 211 7.62 -0.65 -8.63
C SER A 211 6.10 -0.65 -8.67
N GLY A 212 5.39 -0.41 -7.55
CA GLY A 212 3.94 -0.50 -7.49
C GLY A 212 3.38 -1.93 -7.59
N ALA A 213 4.20 -2.95 -7.34
CA ALA A 213 3.79 -4.35 -7.29
C ALA A 213 3.07 -4.65 -5.97
N VAL A 214 1.93 -3.97 -5.76
CA VAL A 214 1.25 -3.87 -4.47
C VAL A 214 -0.25 -4.08 -4.59
N SER A 215 -0.83 -4.89 -3.72
CA SER A 215 -2.27 -4.99 -3.50
C SER A 215 -2.60 -4.70 -2.04
N ILE A 216 -3.72 -4.04 -1.77
CA ILE A 216 -4.17 -3.75 -0.40
C ILE A 216 -5.44 -4.53 -0.13
N SER A 217 -5.51 -5.23 1.01
CA SER A 217 -6.71 -6.01 1.35
C SER A 217 -6.90 -6.23 2.84
N MET A 218 -8.15 -6.13 3.31
CA MET A 218 -8.58 -6.59 4.64
C MET A 218 -8.94 -8.09 4.66
N GLY A 219 -9.03 -8.75 3.51
CA GLY A 219 -9.44 -10.14 3.37
C GLY A 219 -8.61 -10.87 2.31
N PRO A 220 -9.22 -11.44 1.25
CA PRO A 220 -8.48 -12.15 0.21
C PRO A 220 -7.52 -11.24 -0.53
N LEU A 221 -6.42 -11.80 -1.02
CA LEU A 221 -5.53 -11.09 -1.93
C LEU A 221 -6.21 -10.96 -3.30
N LEU A 222 -6.41 -9.73 -3.76
CA LEU A 222 -6.90 -9.43 -5.10
C LEU A 222 -5.71 -9.18 -6.03
N LEU A 223 -5.71 -9.80 -7.21
CA LEU A 223 -4.75 -9.55 -8.26
C LEU A 223 -5.45 -9.13 -9.54
N CYS A 224 -4.76 -8.31 -10.33
CA CYS A 224 -5.18 -7.87 -11.66
C CYS A 224 -4.00 -8.06 -12.61
N GLN A 225 -4.28 -8.61 -13.79
CA GLN A 225 -3.30 -8.83 -14.84
C GLN A 225 -3.89 -8.43 -16.18
N VAL A 226 -3.14 -7.67 -16.95
CA VAL A 226 -3.51 -7.23 -18.30
C VAL A 226 -2.74 -8.07 -19.31
N VAL A 227 -3.45 -8.71 -20.24
CA VAL A 227 -2.88 -9.46 -21.35
C VAL A 227 -3.18 -8.72 -22.65
N LEU A 228 -2.13 -8.36 -23.36
CA LEU A 228 -2.19 -7.57 -24.59
C LEU A 228 -1.11 -8.02 -25.57
N ALA A 229 -1.47 -8.25 -26.83
CA ALA A 229 -0.55 -8.71 -27.88
C ALA A 229 0.31 -9.93 -27.47
N GLY A 230 -0.25 -10.86 -26.68
CA GLY A 230 0.44 -12.05 -26.20
C GLY A 230 1.44 -11.83 -25.06
N LYS A 231 1.59 -10.59 -24.57
CA LYS A 231 2.36 -10.25 -23.37
C LYS A 231 1.42 -10.10 -22.19
N SER A 232 1.95 -10.34 -20.98
CA SER A 232 1.20 -10.26 -19.74
C SER A 232 1.86 -9.27 -18.80
N TYR A 233 1.06 -8.40 -18.19
CA TYR A 233 1.49 -7.29 -17.37
C TYR A 233 0.76 -7.33 -16.01
N GLY A 234 1.51 -7.42 -14.93
CA GLY A 234 1.02 -7.41 -13.56
C GLY A 234 1.05 -6.02 -12.93
N LEU A 235 0.66 -5.96 -11.64
CA LEU A 235 0.60 -4.72 -10.87
C LEU A 235 1.96 -4.00 -10.88
N GLY A 236 1.94 -2.70 -11.16
CA GLY A 236 3.14 -1.87 -11.25
C GLY A 236 3.84 -1.88 -12.62
N GLU A 237 3.55 -2.86 -13.47
CA GLU A 237 4.14 -2.93 -14.81
C GLU A 237 3.47 -1.96 -15.79
N THR A 238 4.19 -1.62 -16.86
CA THR A 238 3.72 -0.67 -17.88
C THR A 238 3.50 -1.37 -19.22
N VAL A 239 2.30 -1.18 -19.76
CA VAL A 239 1.93 -1.49 -21.14
C VAL A 239 2.35 -0.32 -22.03
N SER A 240 3.12 -0.61 -23.09
CA SER A 240 3.50 0.40 -24.08
C SER A 240 2.28 0.89 -24.88
N ILE A 241 2.14 2.20 -25.05
CA ILE A 241 1.04 2.80 -25.86
C ILE A 241 1.05 2.28 -27.31
N ARG A 242 2.22 1.89 -27.85
CA ARG A 242 2.30 1.28 -29.20
C ARG A 242 1.57 -0.05 -29.26
N ASP A 243 1.84 -0.93 -28.31
CA ASP A 243 1.19 -2.24 -28.18
C ASP A 243 -0.34 -2.06 -27.97
N ALA A 244 -0.74 -1.02 -27.22
CA ALA A 244 -2.14 -0.65 -27.01
C ALA A 244 -2.84 -0.10 -28.26
N ALA A 245 -2.15 0.70 -29.06
CA ALA A 245 -2.70 1.27 -30.29
C ALA A 245 -2.97 0.21 -31.38
N GLU A 246 -2.17 -0.85 -31.42
CA GLU A 246 -2.31 -1.93 -32.41
C GLU A 246 -3.44 -2.91 -32.05
N SER A 247 -3.68 -3.14 -30.76
CA SER A 247 -4.57 -4.22 -30.29
C SER A 247 -6.02 -3.78 -30.01
N GLN A 248 -6.26 -2.48 -29.77
CA GLN A 248 -7.56 -1.86 -29.42
C GLN A 248 -8.22 -2.35 -28.11
N GLU A 249 -8.14 -3.64 -27.79
CA GLU A 249 -8.68 -4.29 -26.59
C GLU A 249 -7.61 -5.11 -25.87
N ALA A 250 -7.71 -5.19 -24.54
CA ALA A 250 -6.93 -6.09 -23.69
C ALA A 250 -7.83 -7.09 -22.98
N THR A 251 -7.30 -8.30 -22.77
CA THR A 251 -7.89 -9.25 -21.84
C THR A 251 -7.41 -8.91 -20.43
N VAL A 252 -8.34 -8.67 -19.51
CA VAL A 252 -8.02 -8.41 -18.11
C VAL A 252 -8.46 -9.60 -17.28
N ALA A 253 -7.50 -10.21 -16.60
CA ALA A 253 -7.72 -11.30 -15.66
C ALA A 253 -7.64 -10.76 -14.23
N VAL A 254 -8.61 -11.15 -13.41
CA VAL A 254 -8.62 -10.87 -11.97
C VAL A 254 -8.69 -12.18 -11.20
N SER A 255 -7.99 -12.24 -10.08
CA SER A 255 -7.99 -13.42 -9.22
C SER A 255 -7.99 -13.07 -7.74
N LEU A 256 -8.55 -13.98 -6.94
CA LEU A 256 -8.64 -13.91 -5.49
C LEU A 256 -7.88 -15.09 -4.87
N ASP A 257 -6.95 -14.82 -3.96
CA ASP A 257 -6.40 -15.85 -3.08
C ASP A 257 -7.05 -15.76 -1.69
N LEU A 258 -7.94 -16.71 -1.42
CA LEU A 258 -8.66 -16.83 -0.15
C LEU A 258 -7.83 -17.49 0.97
N ARG A 259 -6.61 -17.96 0.67
CA ARG A 259 -5.77 -18.70 1.63
C ARG A 259 -4.80 -17.80 2.39
N VAL A 260 -4.70 -16.52 2.00
CA VAL A 260 -3.77 -15.57 2.61
C VAL A 260 -4.19 -15.22 4.03
N ARG A 261 -3.20 -15.00 4.91
CA ARG A 261 -3.40 -14.62 6.32
C ARG A 261 -4.46 -15.51 7.03
N PRO A 262 -4.25 -16.84 7.09
CA PRO A 262 -5.23 -17.77 7.64
C PRO A 262 -5.61 -17.40 9.08
N GLY A 263 -6.91 -17.27 9.35
CA GLY A 263 -7.46 -16.92 10.66
C GLY A 263 -7.46 -15.42 10.99
N ALA A 264 -6.89 -14.56 10.15
CA ALA A 264 -6.88 -13.11 10.39
C ALA A 264 -8.19 -12.42 9.96
N TRP A 265 -9.00 -13.07 9.13
CA TRP A 265 -10.25 -12.55 8.60
C TRP A 265 -11.22 -13.68 8.28
N THR A 266 -12.51 -13.34 8.20
CA THR A 266 -13.58 -14.24 7.77
C THR A 266 -14.44 -13.55 6.72
N LEU A 267 -14.72 -14.25 5.62
CA LEU A 267 -15.63 -13.80 4.57
C LEU A 267 -16.68 -14.89 4.36
N GLU A 268 -17.93 -14.60 4.75
CA GLU A 268 -19.04 -15.53 4.53
C GLU A 268 -19.27 -15.75 3.02
N PRO A 269 -19.65 -16.96 2.58
CA PRO A 269 -19.96 -17.23 1.19
C PRO A 269 -21.04 -16.27 0.67
N GLN A 270 -20.67 -15.47 -0.33
CA GLN A 270 -21.50 -14.42 -0.89
C GLN A 270 -21.05 -14.06 -2.31
N PRO A 271 -21.93 -13.46 -3.12
CA PRO A 271 -21.51 -12.83 -4.37
C PRO A 271 -20.56 -11.67 -4.09
N LEU A 272 -19.50 -11.57 -4.87
CA LEU A 272 -18.53 -10.47 -4.83
C LEU A 272 -18.58 -9.68 -6.14
N SER A 273 -18.27 -8.39 -6.07
CA SER A 273 -18.19 -7.52 -7.24
C SER A 273 -16.78 -6.96 -7.37
N ILE A 274 -16.15 -7.16 -8.53
CA ILE A 274 -14.86 -6.58 -8.88
C ILE A 274 -15.11 -5.47 -9.90
N ILE A 275 -14.77 -4.24 -9.54
CA ILE A 275 -14.86 -3.09 -10.44
C ILE A 275 -13.47 -2.79 -11.00
N LEU A 276 -13.33 -2.83 -12.31
CA LEU A 276 -12.13 -2.39 -13.02
C LEU A 276 -12.21 -0.89 -13.24
N ARG A 277 -11.26 -0.12 -12.70
CA ARG A 277 -11.22 1.35 -12.75
C ARG A 277 -10.00 1.85 -13.50
N SER A 278 -10.15 3.01 -14.15
CA SER A 278 -9.09 3.73 -14.86
C SER A 278 -9.30 5.25 -14.77
N ASN A 279 -8.41 6.01 -15.43
CA ASN A 279 -8.58 7.44 -15.69
C ASN A 279 -9.80 7.80 -16.55
N LEU A 280 -10.48 6.81 -17.13
CA LEU A 280 -11.73 6.98 -17.88
C LEU A 280 -12.98 6.62 -17.03
N GLY A 281 -12.79 6.31 -15.75
CA GLY A 281 -13.83 5.88 -14.83
C GLY A 281 -13.92 4.36 -14.68
N ASN A 282 -15.13 3.86 -14.40
CA ASN A 282 -15.37 2.43 -14.25
C ASN A 282 -15.44 1.77 -15.64
N MET A 283 -14.51 0.87 -15.91
CA MET A 283 -14.36 0.20 -17.21
C MET A 283 -15.26 -1.03 -17.33
N ALA A 284 -15.36 -1.82 -16.26
CA ALA A 284 -16.27 -2.95 -16.17
C ALA A 284 -16.57 -3.31 -14.70
N GLU A 285 -17.67 -4.03 -14.52
CA GLU A 285 -18.01 -4.72 -13.28
C GLU A 285 -18.08 -6.22 -13.56
N VAL A 286 -17.33 -7.01 -12.80
CA VAL A 286 -17.30 -8.47 -12.89
C VAL A 286 -17.87 -9.02 -11.59
N LYS A 287 -18.88 -9.88 -11.69
CA LYS A 287 -19.48 -10.55 -10.54
C LYS A 287 -18.89 -11.95 -10.39
N LEU A 288 -18.51 -12.29 -9.17
CA LEU A 288 -18.08 -13.63 -8.79
C LEU A 288 -19.14 -14.25 -7.90
N GLU A 289 -19.66 -15.40 -8.31
CA GLU A 289 -20.56 -16.20 -7.47
C GLU A 289 -19.79 -16.84 -6.31
N PRO A 290 -20.46 -17.23 -5.21
CA PRO A 290 -19.80 -17.87 -4.08
C PRO A 290 -18.94 -19.08 -4.50
N GLY A 291 -17.63 -19.00 -4.26
CA GLY A 291 -16.65 -20.04 -4.61
C GLY A 291 -15.88 -19.77 -5.90
N GLU A 292 -16.30 -18.81 -6.73
CA GLU A 292 -15.52 -18.33 -7.85
C GLU A 292 -14.39 -17.41 -7.34
N VAL A 293 -13.18 -17.64 -7.86
CA VAL A 293 -11.98 -16.91 -7.44
C VAL A 293 -11.24 -16.28 -8.60
N GLU A 294 -11.69 -16.47 -9.83
CA GLU A 294 -11.05 -15.96 -11.03
C GLU A 294 -12.11 -15.52 -12.03
N ALA A 295 -11.83 -14.44 -12.75
CA ALA A 295 -12.63 -14.03 -13.89
C ALA A 295 -11.79 -13.28 -14.92
N THR A 296 -12.30 -13.23 -16.14
CA THR A 296 -11.67 -12.50 -17.24
C THR A 296 -12.70 -11.64 -17.96
N CYS A 297 -12.27 -10.50 -18.48
CA CYS A 297 -13.09 -9.66 -19.36
C CYS A 297 -12.23 -8.98 -20.43
N GLN A 298 -12.86 -8.49 -21.50
CA GLN A 298 -12.20 -7.67 -22.52
C GLN A 298 -12.51 -6.21 -22.26
N LEU A 299 -11.50 -5.35 -22.33
CA LEU A 299 -11.65 -3.90 -22.17
C LEU A 299 -10.97 -3.13 -23.30
N PRO A 300 -11.54 -2.00 -23.75
CA PRO A 300 -10.85 -1.10 -24.65
C PRO A 300 -9.66 -0.45 -23.93
N VAL A 301 -8.51 -0.37 -24.60
CA VAL A 301 -7.28 0.21 -24.03
C VAL A 301 -6.97 1.63 -24.51
N HIS A 302 -7.74 2.14 -25.47
CA HIS A 302 -7.52 3.48 -26.02
C HIS A 302 -7.72 4.56 -24.95
N GLY A 303 -6.68 5.39 -24.73
CA GLY A 303 -6.72 6.52 -23.80
C GLY A 303 -6.54 6.14 -22.32
N LEU A 304 -6.29 4.86 -22.03
CA LEU A 304 -5.90 4.43 -20.69
C LEU A 304 -4.52 5.00 -20.33
N LYS A 305 -4.40 5.43 -19.08
CA LYS A 305 -3.14 5.79 -18.39
C LYS A 305 -2.80 4.76 -17.33
N TRP A 306 -3.83 4.19 -16.70
CA TRP A 306 -3.72 3.21 -15.64
C TRP A 306 -4.99 2.36 -15.58
N LEU A 307 -4.89 1.13 -15.07
CA LEU A 307 -6.02 0.23 -14.82
C LEU A 307 -5.80 -0.53 -13.51
N ARG A 308 -6.80 -0.54 -12.62
CA ARG A 308 -6.75 -1.29 -11.35
C ARG A 308 -8.07 -1.99 -11.05
N ALA A 309 -8.07 -2.91 -10.10
CA ALA A 309 -9.26 -3.62 -9.66
C ALA A 309 -9.62 -3.26 -8.21
N ASP A 310 -10.91 -3.07 -7.95
CA ASP A 310 -11.48 -2.87 -6.61
C ASP A 310 -12.46 -4.02 -6.31
N LEU A 311 -12.28 -4.71 -5.18
CA LEU A 311 -13.17 -5.77 -4.70
C LEU A 311 -14.17 -5.22 -3.69
N PHE A 312 -15.46 -5.48 -3.92
CA PHE A 312 -16.57 -5.12 -3.05
C PHE A 312 -17.35 -6.36 -2.60
N GLY A 313 -17.88 -6.29 -1.39
CA GLY A 313 -18.74 -7.30 -0.79
C GLY A 313 -19.26 -6.86 0.58
N VAL A 314 -19.96 -7.75 1.27
CA VAL A 314 -20.34 -7.57 2.68
C VAL A 314 -19.24 -8.11 3.57
N PHE A 315 -18.56 -7.22 4.28
CA PHE A 315 -17.47 -7.56 5.18
C PHE A 315 -17.80 -7.08 6.60
N HIS A 316 -17.75 -7.98 7.57
CA HIS A 316 -18.21 -7.71 8.95
C HIS A 316 -19.63 -7.07 9.01
N GLY A 317 -20.54 -7.55 8.16
CA GLY A 317 -21.94 -7.08 8.11
C GLY A 317 -22.16 -5.75 7.39
N VAL A 318 -21.11 -5.16 6.78
CA VAL A 318 -21.19 -3.88 6.08
C VAL A 318 -20.81 -4.06 4.60
N GLY A 319 -21.63 -3.54 3.69
CA GLY A 319 -21.28 -3.44 2.28
C GLY A 319 -20.14 -2.43 2.08
N THR A 320 -18.98 -2.90 1.63
CA THR A 320 -17.76 -2.08 1.62
C THR A 320 -16.74 -2.56 0.59
N LYS A 321 -15.70 -1.76 0.36
CA LYS A 321 -14.51 -2.18 -0.39
C LYS A 321 -13.65 -3.06 0.52
N ILE A 322 -13.35 -4.27 0.07
CA ILE A 322 -12.56 -5.26 0.83
C ILE A 322 -11.08 -5.18 0.46
N ALA A 323 -10.81 -5.01 -0.83
CA ALA A 323 -9.47 -4.98 -1.39
C ALA A 323 -9.40 -4.08 -2.62
N PHE A 324 -8.20 -3.65 -2.99
CA PHE A 324 -7.91 -3.06 -4.29
C PHE A 324 -6.44 -3.24 -4.67
N THR A 325 -6.17 -3.17 -5.96
CA THR A 325 -4.80 -3.26 -6.50
C THR A 325 -4.21 -1.89 -6.75
N ASN A 326 -2.87 -1.79 -6.73
CA ASN A 326 -2.18 -0.76 -7.51
C ASN A 326 -2.38 -1.01 -9.02
N PRO A 327 -2.11 -0.03 -9.89
CA PRO A 327 -2.46 -0.14 -11.29
C PRO A 327 -1.45 -0.94 -12.11
N VAL A 328 -1.92 -1.47 -13.22
CA VAL A 328 -1.09 -1.64 -14.43
C VAL A 328 -1.14 -0.31 -15.19
N TYR A 329 0.01 0.19 -15.62
CA TYR A 329 0.09 1.50 -16.28
C TYR A 329 0.09 1.39 -17.81
N PHE A 330 -0.34 2.44 -18.49
CA PHE A 330 -0.40 2.54 -19.95
C PHE A 330 0.28 3.84 -20.38
N MET A 331 1.55 3.76 -20.76
CA MET A 331 2.39 4.94 -21.03
C MET A 331 3.37 4.66 -22.17
N ASN A 332 3.97 5.71 -22.71
CA ASN A 332 5.13 5.54 -23.58
C ASN A 332 6.30 5.03 -22.73
N GLU A 333 7.07 4.09 -23.27
CA GLU A 333 8.34 3.68 -22.64
C GLU A 333 9.22 4.92 -22.41
N LYS A 334 9.70 5.08 -21.17
CA LYS A 334 10.66 6.14 -20.79
C LYS A 334 12.03 5.85 -21.40
#